data_AF-A0A5D2R3B1-F1
#
_entry.id   AF-A0A5D2R3B1-F1
#
_cell.length_a   1.000
_cell.length_b   1.000
_cell.length_c   1.000
_cell.angle_alpha   90.00
_cell.angle_beta   90.00
_cell.angle_gamma   90.00
#
_symmetry.space_group_name_H-M   'P 1'
#
loop_
_entity.id
_entity.type
_entity.pdbx_description
1 polymer ?
#
loop_
_entity_poly.entity_id
_entity_poly.type
_entity_poly.pdbx_seq_one_letter_code
_entity_poly.pdbx_strand_id
1 'polypeptide(L)'
;MEGVCETKSSTTELKSVEFGNHQNGSLMETGLGNYGCSHYRRRCKIRAPCCNEVFYCRHCHNESKNSPESSPLKQHDIPRHEVEKVICSLCDTEQDVQQYCINCGVCMGKYFCGKCKFFDDDVSKNQYHCVECGICRTGGKENFFHCNKCGCCYSNLMREVHRCIEKAMHHDCPICFEFLFDTMKDVTVLPCGHTMHLGCLREMEEHYRYSCPVCSKSICDMSKLWRKLDKE
;
A
#
# COMPACT_ATOMS: atom_id res chain seq x y z
N MET A 1 -56.16 35.48 65.67
CA MET A 1 -55.58 34.15 65.93
C MET A 1 -56.59 33.12 65.39
N GLU A 2 -56.94 33.13 64.10
CA GLU A 2 -56.20 32.57 62.93
C GLU A 2 -55.62 31.18 63.25
N GLY A 3 -55.92 30.06 62.58
CA GLY A 3 -56.75 29.73 61.42
C GLY A 3 -56.19 28.45 60.72
N VAL A 4 -56.98 27.36 60.73
CA VAL A 4 -57.18 26.29 59.69
C VAL A 4 -56.01 25.43 59.12
N CYS A 5 -56.21 24.08 59.23
CA CYS A 5 -56.07 22.93 58.29
C CYS A 5 -55.01 22.80 57.15
N GLU A 6 -54.65 21.51 56.89
CA GLU A 6 -54.40 20.82 55.59
C GLU A 6 -52.97 20.57 54.99
N THR A 7 -52.64 19.27 54.93
CA THR A 7 -52.01 18.38 53.89
C THR A 7 -50.96 18.80 52.83
N LYS A 8 -50.05 17.82 52.57
CA LYS A 8 -49.28 17.44 51.33
C LYS A 8 -48.14 18.38 50.89
N SER A 9 -47.05 17.98 50.21
CA SER A 9 -46.35 16.73 49.83
C SER A 9 -45.08 17.18 49.06
N SER A 10 -44.09 16.29 48.92
CA SER A 10 -43.19 16.16 47.76
C SER A 10 -41.75 16.73 47.80
N THR A 11 -40.82 15.75 47.81
CA THR A 11 -39.59 15.58 47.00
C THR A 11 -38.47 16.62 47.02
N THR A 12 -37.25 16.17 47.35
CA THR A 12 -36.22 15.79 46.36
C THR A 12 -34.95 15.25 47.05
N GLU A 13 -34.42 14.15 46.53
CA GLU A 13 -33.17 13.50 46.97
C GLU A 13 -31.94 14.31 46.55
N LEU A 14 -31.02 14.47 47.50
CA LEU A 14 -29.62 14.81 47.26
C LEU A 14 -28.86 13.55 46.85
N LYS A 15 -28.04 13.62 45.80
CA LYS A 15 -26.63 13.20 45.87
C LYS A 15 -25.85 13.49 44.58
N SER A 16 -24.78 14.25 44.80
CA SER A 16 -23.41 14.03 44.32
C SER A 16 -23.13 13.97 42.82
N VAL A 17 -22.42 15.00 42.36
CA VAL A 17 -21.73 15.07 41.08
C VAL A 17 -20.52 14.12 41.08
N GLU A 18 -20.47 13.21 40.12
CA GLU A 18 -19.24 12.52 39.72
C GLU A 18 -18.86 12.92 38.29
N PHE A 19 -17.70 13.56 38.13
CA PHE A 19 -17.10 13.87 36.83
C PHE A 19 -16.39 12.61 36.28
N GLY A 20 -17.02 11.95 35.31
CA GLY A 20 -16.43 10.86 34.53
C GLY A 20 -15.68 11.37 33.29
N ASN A 21 -14.37 11.18 33.29
CA ASN A 21 -13.44 11.54 32.22
C ASN A 21 -13.54 10.51 31.06
N HIS A 22 -14.14 10.89 29.92
CA HIS A 22 -14.39 9.96 28.80
C HIS A 22 -14.23 10.57 27.40
N GLN A 23 -13.12 11.26 27.06
CA GLN A 23 -12.93 11.74 25.67
C GLN A 23 -11.47 11.84 25.20
N ASN A 24 -10.77 10.71 25.00
CA ASN A 24 -9.47 10.75 24.29
C ASN A 24 -9.31 9.71 23.14
N GLY A 25 -10.28 8.83 22.92
CA GLY A 25 -10.25 7.86 21.81
C GLY A 25 -10.86 8.35 20.49
N SER A 26 -11.65 9.44 20.51
CA SER A 26 -12.51 9.85 19.39
C SER A 26 -11.79 10.70 18.33
N LEU A 27 -10.84 11.55 18.73
CA LEU A 27 -10.24 12.53 17.82
C LEU A 27 -9.33 11.89 16.77
N MET A 28 -8.57 10.85 17.15
CA MET A 28 -7.57 10.22 16.28
C MET A 28 -8.16 9.42 15.12
N GLU A 29 -9.39 8.91 15.28
CA GLU A 29 -10.09 8.10 14.28
C GLU A 29 -11.00 8.92 13.35
N THR A 30 -11.05 10.23 13.55
CA THR A 30 -11.88 11.12 12.72
C THR A 30 -11.53 10.95 11.25
N GLY A 31 -12.54 10.74 10.40
CA GLY A 31 -12.36 10.57 8.95
C GLY A 31 -11.77 9.23 8.51
N LEU A 32 -11.64 8.23 9.40
CA LEU A 32 -11.20 6.89 9.02
C LEU A 32 -12.13 6.27 7.96
N GLY A 33 -11.53 5.75 6.88
CA GLY A 33 -12.27 5.14 5.77
C GLY A 33 -12.82 6.11 4.72
N ASN A 34 -12.85 7.42 5.00
CA ASN A 34 -13.44 8.42 4.10
C ASN A 34 -12.44 9.04 3.11
N TYR A 35 -11.13 8.80 3.31
CA TYR A 35 -10.06 9.44 2.54
C TYR A 35 -9.07 8.43 1.99
N GLY A 36 -8.43 8.79 0.88
CA GLY A 36 -7.42 8.00 0.21
C GLY A 36 -7.70 7.88 -1.28
N CYS A 37 -7.25 6.78 -1.86
CA CYS A 37 -7.40 6.45 -3.27
C CYS A 37 -7.56 4.93 -3.45
N SER A 38 -7.68 4.46 -4.68
CA SER A 38 -7.70 3.03 -5.01
C SER A 38 -6.44 2.29 -4.56
N HIS A 39 -5.30 2.96 -4.46
CA HIS A 39 -4.03 2.33 -4.05
C HIS A 39 -3.90 2.19 -2.54
N TYR A 40 -4.22 3.24 -1.77
CA TYR A 40 -4.01 3.31 -0.33
C TYR A 40 -5.10 4.10 0.38
N ARG A 41 -5.46 3.67 1.59
CA ARG A 41 -6.36 4.42 2.49
C ARG A 41 -5.53 5.33 3.37
N ARG A 42 -5.74 6.64 3.33
CA ARG A 42 -4.92 7.60 4.07
C ARG A 42 -5.64 8.94 4.22
N ARG A 43 -5.40 9.63 5.33
CA ARG A 43 -5.99 10.95 5.63
C ARG A 43 -5.06 12.12 5.31
N CYS A 44 -4.18 11.93 4.32
CA CYS A 44 -3.32 12.99 3.81
C CYS A 44 -3.03 12.83 2.31
N LYS A 45 -2.76 13.95 1.65
CA LYS A 45 -2.22 14.04 0.28
C LYS A 45 -0.73 14.37 0.35
N ILE A 46 0.03 14.00 -0.68
CA ILE A 46 1.43 14.37 -0.84
C ILE A 46 1.54 15.61 -1.73
N ARG A 47 2.52 16.48 -1.46
CA ARG A 47 3.01 17.41 -2.46
C ARG A 47 4.15 16.74 -3.24
N ALA A 48 3.98 16.60 -4.54
CA ALA A 48 4.93 15.97 -5.42
C ALA A 48 6.18 16.85 -5.57
N PRO A 49 7.39 16.41 -5.17
CA PRO A 49 8.60 17.25 -5.22
C PRO A 49 9.03 17.59 -6.66
N CYS A 50 8.65 16.74 -7.62
CA CYS A 50 8.99 16.90 -9.04
C CYS A 50 8.23 18.05 -9.73
N CYS A 51 6.98 18.32 -9.35
CA CYS A 51 6.11 19.29 -10.04
C CYS A 51 5.27 20.18 -9.12
N ASN A 52 5.42 20.02 -7.79
CA ASN A 52 4.64 20.71 -6.76
C ASN A 52 3.13 20.48 -6.78
N GLU A 53 2.63 19.55 -7.60
CA GLU A 53 1.21 19.20 -7.62
C GLU A 53 0.83 18.29 -6.44
N VAL A 54 -0.47 18.25 -6.13
CA VAL A 54 -0.99 17.55 -4.95
C VAL A 54 -1.77 16.31 -5.37
N PHE A 55 -1.37 15.16 -4.84
CA PHE A 55 -2.00 13.86 -5.12
C PHE A 55 -2.20 13.06 -3.84
N TYR A 56 -3.16 12.13 -3.82
CA TYR A 56 -3.31 11.24 -2.65
C TYR A 56 -2.09 10.33 -2.45
N CYS A 57 -1.48 9.84 -3.52
CA CYS A 57 -0.28 9.04 -3.44
C CYS A 57 0.57 9.14 -4.72
N ARG A 58 1.76 8.53 -4.67
CA ARG A 58 2.68 8.50 -5.82
C ARG A 58 2.07 7.79 -7.05
N HIS A 59 1.24 6.77 -6.84
CA HIS A 59 0.66 6.01 -7.95
C HIS A 59 -0.38 6.85 -8.68
N CYS A 60 -1.28 7.54 -7.96
CA CYS A 60 -2.19 8.50 -8.58
C CYS A 60 -1.44 9.58 -9.39
N HIS A 61 -0.31 10.07 -8.88
CA HIS A 61 0.53 11.01 -9.61
C HIS A 61 1.08 10.37 -10.89
N ASN A 62 1.81 9.25 -10.78
CA ASN A 62 2.48 8.63 -11.92
C ASN A 62 1.47 8.17 -12.99
N GLU A 63 0.31 7.64 -12.59
CA GLU A 63 -0.78 7.30 -13.51
C GLU A 63 -1.31 8.54 -14.25
N SER A 64 -1.49 9.67 -13.54
CA SER A 64 -1.93 10.92 -14.16
C SER A 64 -0.87 11.52 -15.09
N LYS A 65 0.42 11.45 -14.72
CA LYS A 65 1.52 12.05 -15.50
C LYS A 65 1.95 11.20 -16.68
N ASN A 66 1.81 9.89 -16.60
CA ASN A 66 2.16 8.96 -17.67
C ASN A 66 0.94 8.46 -18.45
N SER A 67 -0.21 9.11 -18.31
CA SER A 67 -1.38 8.79 -19.13
C SER A 67 -1.13 9.14 -20.60
N PRO A 68 -1.82 8.46 -21.55
CA PRO A 68 -1.73 8.78 -22.98
C PRO A 68 -2.14 10.23 -23.33
N GLU A 69 -2.97 10.85 -22.47
CA GLU A 69 -3.45 12.23 -22.65
C GLU A 69 -2.42 13.27 -22.15
N SER A 70 -1.41 12.84 -21.39
CA SER A 70 -0.37 13.71 -20.88
C SER A 70 0.63 14.10 -21.97
N SER A 71 1.05 15.37 -21.97
CA SER A 71 2.13 15.83 -22.84
C SER A 71 3.41 15.03 -22.54
N PRO A 72 4.17 14.56 -23.55
CA PRO A 72 5.43 13.85 -23.34
C PRO A 72 6.43 14.64 -22.48
N LEU A 73 6.40 15.98 -22.57
CA LEU A 73 7.26 16.86 -21.77
C LEU A 73 6.89 16.91 -20.28
N LYS A 74 5.72 16.39 -19.90
CA LYS A 74 5.21 16.33 -18.54
C LYS A 74 5.18 14.91 -17.98
N GLN A 75 5.64 13.91 -18.71
CA GLN A 75 5.77 12.53 -18.21
C GLN A 75 6.93 12.45 -17.22
N HIS A 76 6.64 12.00 -16.02
CA HIS A 76 7.62 11.82 -14.95
C HIS A 76 6.98 11.09 -13.77
N ASP A 77 7.84 10.51 -12.94
CA ASP A 77 7.46 9.83 -11.71
C ASP A 77 7.90 10.61 -10.48
N ILE A 78 7.17 10.45 -9.37
CA ILE A 78 7.64 10.96 -8.07
C ILE A 78 8.84 10.14 -7.60
N PRO A 79 9.97 10.79 -7.26
CA PRO A 79 11.05 10.17 -6.51
C PRO A 79 10.55 9.77 -5.11
N ARG A 80 10.39 8.46 -4.88
CA ARG A 80 9.64 7.90 -3.72
C ARG A 80 10.09 8.44 -2.36
N HIS A 81 11.38 8.68 -2.18
CA HIS A 81 11.97 9.06 -0.90
C HIS A 81 12.08 10.57 -0.68
N GLU A 82 11.82 11.38 -1.72
CA GLU A 82 12.03 12.83 -1.70
C GLU A 82 10.76 13.62 -1.34
N VAL A 83 9.66 12.94 -1.01
CA VAL A 83 8.46 13.63 -0.51
C VAL A 83 8.74 14.21 0.88
N GLU A 84 8.66 15.54 0.98
CA GLU A 84 8.90 16.27 2.24
C GLU A 84 7.62 16.83 2.87
N LYS A 85 6.63 17.17 2.06
CA LYS A 85 5.39 17.83 2.51
C LYS A 85 4.14 16.97 2.27
N VAL A 86 3.22 17.04 3.22
CA VAL A 86 1.89 16.42 3.15
C VAL A 86 0.81 17.42 3.53
N ILE A 87 -0.38 17.24 2.98
CA ILE A 87 -1.56 18.07 3.25
C ILE A 87 -2.60 17.19 3.95
N CYS A 88 -3.01 17.56 5.16
CA CYS A 88 -4.04 16.85 5.91
C CYS A 88 -5.37 16.88 5.15
N SER A 89 -6.02 15.73 4.96
CA SER A 89 -7.29 15.68 4.22
C SER A 89 -8.51 16.13 5.03
N LEU A 90 -8.35 16.38 6.33
CA LEU A 90 -9.44 16.81 7.21
C LEU A 90 -9.49 18.33 7.38
N CYS A 91 -8.33 18.96 7.54
CA CYS A 91 -8.23 20.38 7.86
C CYS A 91 -7.34 21.17 6.90
N ASP A 92 -6.91 20.54 5.79
CA ASP A 92 -6.11 21.13 4.71
C ASP A 92 -4.78 21.76 5.13
N THR A 93 -4.30 21.45 6.34
CA THR A 93 -3.00 21.92 6.83
C THR A 93 -1.87 21.25 6.05
N GLU A 94 -1.04 22.05 5.40
CA GLU A 94 0.22 21.62 4.81
C GLU A 94 1.33 21.61 5.86
N GLN A 95 2.10 20.52 5.92
CA GLN A 95 3.10 20.28 6.96
C GLN A 95 4.20 19.33 6.49
N ASP A 96 5.29 19.24 7.26
CA ASP A 96 6.31 18.21 7.05
C ASP A 96 5.75 16.80 7.25
N VAL A 97 6.34 15.83 6.53
CA VAL A 97 5.98 14.42 6.63
C VAL A 97 6.17 13.92 8.07
N GLN A 98 5.04 13.60 8.69
CA GLN A 98 4.95 12.95 9.99
C GLN A 98 3.59 12.24 10.08
N GLN A 99 3.43 11.34 11.05
CA GLN A 99 2.23 10.51 11.14
C GLN A 99 0.96 11.30 11.52
N TYR A 100 1.09 12.36 12.31
CA TYR A 100 -0.04 13.09 12.88
C TYR A 100 -0.16 14.50 12.30
N CYS A 101 -1.38 14.98 12.10
CA CYS A 101 -1.58 16.37 11.68
C CYS A 101 -1.15 17.33 12.80
N ILE A 102 -0.35 18.36 12.49
CA ILE A 102 0.13 19.33 13.49
C ILE A 102 -0.98 20.25 14.00
N ASN A 103 -2.04 20.42 13.21
CA ASN A 103 -3.13 21.33 13.52
C ASN A 103 -4.29 20.62 14.22
N CYS A 104 -4.83 19.56 13.62
CA CYS A 104 -5.99 18.85 14.16
C CYS A 104 -5.67 17.56 14.93
N GLY A 105 -4.41 17.13 14.97
CA GLY A 105 -3.98 15.94 15.71
C GLY A 105 -4.40 14.60 15.12
N VAL A 106 -5.12 14.57 13.98
CA VAL A 106 -5.56 13.30 13.38
C VAL A 106 -4.37 12.44 12.98
N CYS A 107 -4.46 11.13 13.22
CA CYS A 107 -3.52 10.16 12.67
C CYS A 107 -3.72 10.10 11.15
N MET A 108 -2.72 10.37 10.32
CA MET A 108 -2.88 10.43 8.86
C MET A 108 -2.73 9.06 8.15
N GLY A 109 -2.28 8.05 8.88
CA GLY A 109 -2.20 6.65 8.46
C GLY A 109 -1.86 5.75 9.65
N LYS A 110 -2.68 4.72 9.91
CA LYS A 110 -2.45 3.76 11.00
C LYS A 110 -1.08 3.09 10.88
N TYR A 111 -0.69 2.67 9.69
CA TYR A 111 0.69 2.35 9.34
C TYR A 111 1.39 3.59 8.77
N PHE A 112 2.53 3.95 9.33
CA PHE A 112 3.39 5.02 8.85
C PHE A 112 4.84 4.54 8.74
N CYS A 113 5.47 4.84 7.60
CA CYS A 113 6.90 4.64 7.41
C CYS A 113 7.57 5.96 7.02
N GLY A 114 8.31 6.56 7.96
CA GLY A 114 9.03 7.82 7.72
C GLY A 114 10.19 7.73 6.72
N LYS A 115 10.75 6.52 6.50
CA LYS A 115 11.78 6.28 5.47
C LYS A 115 11.18 6.32 4.07
N CYS A 116 10.05 5.65 3.87
CA CYS A 116 9.35 5.60 2.58
C CYS A 116 8.31 6.71 2.38
N LYS A 117 8.13 7.59 3.37
CA LYS A 117 7.08 8.64 3.38
C LYS A 117 5.68 8.06 3.12
N PHE A 118 5.45 6.85 3.65
CA PHE A 118 4.30 6.02 3.30
C PHE A 118 3.27 5.99 4.43
N PHE A 119 1.98 6.04 4.05
CA PHE A 119 0.83 6.10 4.94
C PHE A 119 -0.23 5.13 4.42
N ASP A 120 -0.73 4.25 5.28
CA ASP A 120 -1.87 3.38 4.97
C ASP A 120 -2.69 3.12 6.24
N ASP A 121 -4.00 3.29 6.19
CA ASP A 121 -4.91 2.93 7.26
C ASP A 121 -5.29 1.45 7.25
N ASP A 122 -5.08 0.79 6.11
CA ASP A 122 -5.37 -0.64 5.96
C ASP A 122 -4.24 -1.51 6.52
N VAL A 123 -4.16 -1.60 7.85
CA VAL A 123 -3.16 -2.41 8.55
C VAL A 123 -3.32 -3.92 8.36
N SER A 124 -4.45 -4.38 7.78
CA SER A 124 -4.68 -5.80 7.51
C SER A 124 -3.68 -6.39 6.52
N LYS A 125 -3.03 -5.53 5.71
CA LYS A 125 -1.97 -5.93 4.78
C LYS A 125 -0.65 -6.28 5.47
N ASN A 126 -0.53 -6.08 6.79
CA ASN A 126 0.68 -6.36 7.57
C ASN A 126 1.93 -5.75 6.93
N GLN A 127 1.88 -4.45 6.65
CA GLN A 127 2.98 -3.74 6.01
C GLN A 127 4.22 -3.74 6.90
N TYR A 128 5.39 -3.82 6.28
CA TYR A 128 6.67 -3.69 6.97
C TYR A 128 7.71 -3.05 6.06
N HIS A 129 8.65 -2.30 6.64
CA HIS A 129 9.79 -1.77 5.90
C HIS A 129 10.91 -2.82 5.86
N CYS A 130 11.32 -3.21 4.65
CA CYS A 130 12.55 -3.98 4.45
C CYS A 130 13.72 -3.02 4.30
N VAL A 131 14.71 -3.10 5.19
CA VAL A 131 15.84 -2.16 5.22
C VAL A 131 16.73 -2.37 4.00
N GLU A 132 16.97 -3.63 3.65
CA GLU A 132 17.82 -4.07 2.57
C GLU A 132 17.23 -3.72 1.19
N CYS A 133 15.90 -3.78 1.04
CA CYS A 133 15.23 -3.30 -0.18
C CYS A 133 15.01 -1.79 -0.19
N GLY A 134 15.06 -1.10 0.96
CA GLY A 134 14.75 0.33 1.08
C GLY A 134 13.27 0.70 0.83
N ILE A 135 12.36 -0.28 0.81
CA ILE A 135 10.92 -0.08 0.52
C ILE A 135 10.01 -0.85 1.47
N CYS A 136 8.78 -0.36 1.64
CA CYS A 136 7.73 -1.09 2.34
C CYS A 136 7.22 -2.26 1.49
N ARG A 137 7.05 -3.41 2.12
CA ARG A 137 6.42 -4.63 1.60
C ARG A 137 5.18 -4.94 2.44
N THR A 138 4.38 -5.91 1.99
CA THR A 138 3.16 -6.38 2.65
C THR A 138 3.26 -7.87 2.99
N GLY A 139 2.36 -8.37 3.84
CA GLY A 139 2.27 -9.79 4.20
C GLY A 139 2.98 -10.20 5.49
N GLY A 140 3.44 -9.25 6.30
CA GLY A 140 4.08 -9.50 7.61
C GLY A 140 5.56 -9.82 7.49
N LYS A 141 6.40 -9.14 8.28
CA LYS A 141 7.87 -9.29 8.22
C LYS A 141 8.30 -10.73 8.52
N GLU A 142 7.58 -11.38 9.42
CA GLU A 142 7.81 -12.75 9.87
C GLU A 142 7.57 -13.81 8.80
N ASN A 143 6.81 -13.50 7.75
CA ASN A 143 6.49 -14.44 6.66
C ASN A 143 7.48 -14.37 5.48
N PHE A 144 8.40 -13.41 5.52
CA PHE A 144 9.30 -13.12 4.42
C PHE A 144 10.76 -13.05 4.87
N PHE A 145 11.66 -13.24 3.91
CA PHE A 145 13.09 -13.01 4.11
C PHE A 145 13.66 -12.25 2.92
N HIS A 146 14.69 -11.45 3.18
CA HIS A 146 15.45 -10.80 2.13
C HIS A 146 16.58 -11.72 1.67
N CYS A 147 16.69 -11.94 0.35
CA CYS A 147 17.82 -12.64 -0.24
C CYS A 147 18.80 -11.63 -0.82
N ASN A 148 19.94 -11.43 -0.15
CA ASN A 148 20.95 -10.42 -0.55
C ASN A 148 21.46 -10.62 -1.98
N LYS A 149 21.63 -11.86 -2.42
CA LYS A 149 22.10 -12.17 -3.77
C LYS A 149 21.04 -11.84 -4.83
N CYS A 150 19.77 -12.16 -4.59
CA CYS A 150 18.69 -11.75 -5.49
C CYS A 150 18.36 -10.26 -5.38
N GLY A 151 18.68 -9.63 -4.25
CA GLY A 151 18.33 -8.25 -3.93
C GLY A 151 16.85 -8.04 -3.62
N CYS A 152 16.06 -9.08 -3.34
CA CYS A 152 14.61 -8.97 -3.14
C CYS A 152 14.08 -9.83 -1.99
N CYS A 153 12.85 -9.52 -1.56
CA CYS A 153 12.14 -10.27 -0.53
C CYS A 153 11.34 -11.42 -1.14
N TYR A 154 11.44 -12.60 -0.54
CA TYR A 154 10.62 -13.76 -0.86
C TYR A 154 9.87 -14.26 0.37
N SER A 155 8.78 -15.00 0.16
CA SER A 155 8.12 -15.75 1.23
C SER A 155 9.11 -16.76 1.83
N ASN A 156 9.01 -17.01 3.14
CA ASN A 156 9.82 -18.02 3.82
C ASN A 156 9.70 -19.42 3.20
N LEU A 157 8.58 -19.72 2.53
CA LEU A 157 8.38 -20.97 1.78
C LEU A 157 9.40 -21.16 0.66
N MET A 158 9.99 -20.07 0.15
CA MET A 158 10.95 -20.08 -0.94
C MET A 158 12.41 -20.14 -0.47
N ARG A 159 12.68 -20.14 0.83
CA ARG A 159 14.04 -19.98 1.39
C ARG A 159 15.05 -20.97 0.81
N GLU A 160 14.65 -22.23 0.69
CA GLU A 160 15.54 -23.31 0.21
C GLU A 160 15.23 -23.74 -1.23
N VAL A 161 14.12 -23.27 -1.79
CA VAL A 161 13.60 -23.76 -3.09
C VAL A 161 13.85 -22.77 -4.21
N HIS A 162 13.99 -21.46 -3.92
CA HIS A 162 14.17 -20.49 -4.99
C HIS A 162 15.52 -20.66 -5.69
N ARG A 163 15.48 -20.61 -7.02
CA ARG A 163 16.70 -20.51 -7.82
C ARG A 163 17.27 -19.10 -7.65
N CYS A 164 18.30 -18.98 -6.80
CA CYS A 164 18.92 -17.71 -6.48
C CYS A 164 19.71 -17.15 -7.67
N ILE A 165 19.11 -16.20 -8.38
CA ILE A 165 19.68 -15.49 -9.53
C ILE A 165 19.97 -14.05 -9.08
N GLU A 166 21.13 -13.55 -9.44
CA GLU A 166 21.52 -12.18 -9.07
C GLU A 166 20.51 -11.17 -9.63
N LYS A 167 20.07 -10.24 -8.79
CA LYS A 167 19.19 -9.14 -9.19
C LYS A 167 17.93 -9.61 -9.91
N ALA A 168 17.37 -10.75 -9.50
CA ALA A 168 16.29 -11.45 -10.18
C ALA A 168 15.03 -10.61 -10.47
N MET A 169 14.81 -9.47 -9.81
CA MET A 169 13.67 -8.57 -10.05
C MET A 169 14.08 -7.16 -10.50
N HIS A 170 15.37 -6.89 -10.68
CA HIS A 170 15.87 -5.55 -11.06
C HIS A 170 15.98 -5.41 -12.58
N HIS A 171 14.88 -5.71 -13.26
CA HIS A 171 14.72 -5.56 -14.70
C HIS A 171 13.24 -5.34 -15.02
N ASP A 172 12.97 -4.96 -16.26
CA ASP A 172 11.59 -4.71 -16.72
C ASP A 172 10.88 -6.00 -17.08
N CYS A 173 9.58 -6.03 -16.87
CA CYS A 173 8.74 -7.13 -17.31
C CYS A 173 8.90 -7.32 -18.83
N PRO A 174 9.21 -8.53 -19.33
CA PRO A 174 9.46 -8.76 -20.76
C PRO A 174 8.20 -8.62 -21.64
N ILE A 175 7.03 -8.40 -21.04
CA ILE A 175 5.75 -8.26 -21.73
C ILE A 175 5.29 -6.81 -21.77
N CYS A 176 5.18 -6.15 -20.61
CA CYS A 176 4.69 -4.78 -20.52
C CYS A 176 5.79 -3.71 -20.39
N PHE A 177 7.06 -4.12 -20.25
CA PHE A 177 8.23 -3.24 -20.09
C PHE A 177 8.18 -2.32 -18.85
N GLU A 178 7.36 -2.67 -17.86
CA GLU A 178 7.36 -1.99 -16.57
C GLU A 178 8.36 -2.63 -15.59
N PHE A 179 9.04 -1.80 -14.83
CA PHE A 179 10.02 -2.23 -13.83
C PHE A 179 9.41 -3.13 -12.73
N LEU A 180 10.05 -4.26 -12.44
CA LEU A 180 9.47 -5.29 -11.57
C LEU A 180 9.70 -5.06 -10.06
N PHE A 181 10.81 -4.43 -9.67
CA PHE A 181 11.26 -4.48 -8.27
C PHE A 181 10.30 -3.77 -7.30
N ASP A 182 9.75 -2.64 -7.73
CA ASP A 182 9.04 -1.69 -6.89
C ASP A 182 7.57 -1.45 -7.32
N THR A 183 7.10 -2.29 -8.24
CA THR A 183 5.72 -2.37 -8.73
C THR A 183 4.74 -2.84 -7.65
N MET A 184 3.48 -2.46 -7.83
CA MET A 184 2.35 -2.92 -7.00
C MET A 184 1.69 -4.19 -7.56
N LYS A 185 2.04 -4.57 -8.79
CA LYS A 185 1.52 -5.77 -9.45
C LYS A 185 2.22 -7.00 -8.88
N ASP A 186 1.49 -8.12 -8.78
CA ASP A 186 2.10 -9.38 -8.37
C ASP A 186 3.19 -9.82 -9.36
N VAL A 187 4.32 -10.27 -8.84
CA VAL A 187 5.45 -10.78 -9.64
C VAL A 187 5.60 -12.27 -9.38
N THR A 188 5.82 -13.03 -10.44
CA THR A 188 6.04 -14.48 -10.39
C THR A 188 7.42 -14.84 -10.91
N VAL A 189 7.97 -15.94 -10.41
CA VAL A 189 9.22 -16.54 -10.87
C VAL A 189 8.88 -17.76 -11.71
N LEU A 190 9.26 -17.75 -12.99
CA LEU A 190 9.06 -18.88 -13.89
C LEU A 190 9.98 -20.06 -13.51
N PRO A 191 9.68 -21.30 -13.96
CA PRO A 191 10.55 -22.45 -13.72
C PRO A 191 11.99 -22.28 -14.23
N CYS A 192 12.17 -21.49 -15.30
CA CYS A 192 13.50 -21.15 -15.81
C CYS A 192 14.27 -20.13 -14.95
N GLY A 193 13.61 -19.51 -13.98
CA GLY A 193 14.16 -18.52 -13.05
C GLY A 193 13.91 -17.05 -13.43
N HIS A 194 13.45 -16.77 -14.65
CA HIS A 194 13.08 -15.40 -15.05
C HIS A 194 11.80 -14.94 -14.36
N THR A 195 11.70 -13.65 -14.09
CA THR A 195 10.54 -13.06 -13.44
C THR A 195 9.75 -12.15 -14.37
N MET A 196 8.45 -12.08 -14.15
CA MET A 196 7.51 -11.19 -14.84
C MET A 196 6.28 -10.93 -13.95
N HIS A 197 5.42 -9.99 -14.33
CA HIS A 197 4.13 -9.82 -13.64
C HIS A 197 3.26 -11.07 -13.81
N LEU A 198 2.55 -11.45 -12.75
CA LEU A 198 1.60 -12.57 -12.77
C LEU A 198 0.45 -12.30 -13.75
N GLY A 199 0.00 -11.05 -13.88
CA GLY A 199 -0.99 -10.65 -14.88
C GLY A 199 -0.50 -10.91 -16.30
N CYS A 200 0.73 -10.49 -16.63
CA CYS A 200 1.34 -10.74 -17.93
C CYS A 200 1.54 -12.24 -18.22
N LEU A 201 1.85 -13.05 -17.19
CA LEU A 201 1.89 -14.51 -17.34
C LEU A 201 0.51 -15.07 -17.71
N ARG A 202 -0.57 -14.61 -17.06
CA ARG A 202 -1.94 -15.06 -17.37
C ARG A 202 -2.35 -14.66 -18.79
N GLU A 203 -2.03 -13.45 -19.22
CA GLU A 203 -2.26 -13.01 -20.61
C GLU A 203 -1.51 -13.90 -21.62
N MET A 204 -0.26 -14.30 -21.32
CA MET A 204 0.46 -15.27 -22.15
C MET A 204 -0.27 -16.61 -22.23
N GLU A 205 -0.79 -17.12 -21.11
CA GLU A 205 -1.55 -18.37 -21.04
C GLU A 205 -2.85 -18.30 -21.86
N GLU A 206 -3.58 -17.19 -21.76
CA GLU A 206 -4.81 -16.92 -22.54
C GLU A 206 -4.54 -16.89 -24.05
N HIS A 207 -3.36 -16.44 -24.46
CA HIS A 207 -2.90 -16.45 -25.85
C HIS A 207 -2.12 -17.72 -26.24
N TYR A 208 -2.19 -18.78 -25.44
CA TYR A 208 -1.54 -20.07 -25.68
C TYR A 208 -0.01 -19.98 -25.86
N ARG A 209 0.64 -18.98 -25.24
CA ARG A 209 2.09 -18.78 -25.25
C ARG A 209 2.72 -19.36 -24.00
N TYR A 210 3.20 -20.60 -24.11
CA TYR A 210 3.79 -21.34 -22.98
C TYR A 210 5.33 -21.32 -22.93
N SER A 211 5.96 -20.41 -23.65
CA SER A 211 7.41 -20.26 -23.72
C SER A 211 7.85 -18.96 -23.06
N CYS A 212 8.85 -19.04 -22.19
CA CYS A 212 9.43 -17.87 -21.53
C CYS A 212 9.92 -16.87 -22.60
N PRO A 213 9.50 -15.59 -22.55
CA PRO A 213 9.87 -14.60 -23.57
C PRO A 213 11.36 -14.24 -23.54
N VAL A 214 12.07 -14.59 -22.47
CA VAL A 214 13.50 -14.27 -22.31
C VAL A 214 14.42 -15.39 -22.81
N CYS A 215 14.04 -16.65 -22.63
CA CYS A 215 14.93 -17.79 -22.91
C CYS A 215 14.26 -18.97 -23.64
N SER A 216 13.00 -18.80 -24.05
CA SER A 216 12.20 -19.77 -24.81
C SER A 216 11.96 -21.13 -24.12
N LYS A 217 12.36 -21.30 -22.85
CA LYS A 217 12.04 -22.50 -22.05
C LYS A 217 10.56 -22.53 -21.68
N SER A 218 9.98 -23.72 -21.62
CA SER A 218 8.58 -23.93 -21.22
C SER A 218 8.31 -23.38 -19.82
N ILE A 219 7.17 -22.72 -19.65
CA ILE A 219 6.73 -22.11 -18.37
C ILE A 219 5.86 -23.04 -17.52
N CYS A 220 5.33 -24.11 -18.11
CA CYS A 220 4.52 -25.12 -17.43
C CYS A 220 4.83 -26.52 -17.98
N ASP A 221 4.37 -27.55 -17.27
CA ASP A 221 4.47 -28.94 -17.74
C ASP A 221 3.51 -29.16 -18.91
N MET A 222 4.08 -29.24 -20.11
CA MET A 222 3.31 -29.42 -21.33
C MET A 222 3.01 -30.91 -21.62
N SER A 223 3.47 -31.86 -20.80
CA SER A 223 3.33 -33.31 -21.04
C SER A 223 1.89 -33.78 -21.29
N LYS A 224 0.88 -33.05 -20.80
CA LYS A 224 -0.54 -33.32 -21.07
C LYS A 224 -1.00 -32.81 -22.43
N LEU A 225 -0.47 -31.67 -22.90
CA LEU A 225 -0.80 -31.10 -24.21
C LEU A 225 -0.14 -31.91 -25.32
N TRP A 226 1.12 -32.30 -25.15
CA TRP A 226 1.88 -33.08 -26.14
C TRP A 226 1.22 -34.44 -26.37
N ARG A 227 0.78 -35.12 -25.29
CA ARG A 227 -0.02 -36.35 -25.37
C ARG A 227 -1.34 -36.24 -26.14
N LYS A 228 -1.88 -35.04 -26.31
CA LYS A 228 -3.08 -34.82 -27.14
C LYS A 228 -2.71 -34.62 -28.60
N LEU A 229 -1.63 -33.90 -28.88
CA LEU A 229 -1.12 -33.68 -30.23
C LEU A 229 -0.53 -34.97 -30.85
N ASP A 230 0.13 -35.81 -30.06
CA ASP A 230 0.67 -37.12 -30.51
C ASP A 230 -0.44 -38.13 -30.90
N LYS A 231 -1.71 -37.80 -30.65
CA LYS A 231 -2.88 -38.64 -30.99
C LYS A 231 -3.63 -38.16 -32.24
N GLU A 232 -3.17 -37.08 -32.86
CA GLU A 232 -3.60 -36.62 -34.20
C GLU A 232 -2.66 -37.19 -35.27
#